data_AF-A0A8T2SS30-F1
#
_entry.id   AF-A0A8T2SS30-F1
#
_cell.length_a   1.000
_cell.length_b   1.000
_cell.length_c   1.000
_cell.angle_alpha   90.00
_cell.angle_beta   90.00
_cell.angle_gamma   90.00
#
_symmetry.space_group_name_H-M   'P 1'
#
loop_
_entity.id
_entity.type
_entity.pdbx_description
1 polymer ?
#
loop_
_entity_poly.entity_id
_entity_poly.type
_entity_poly.pdbx_seq_one_letter_code
_entity_poly.pdbx_strand_id
1 'polypeptide(L)'
;MGFLLAADGLLVLYIAINLFKIYYKTEREGLFEAITGYGLGGSSVALFGRVGGGIYTKAADVGADLVGKVERNIPEDDPRNPAVIADNVGDNVGDIAGMGSDLFGSFAESSCAALVVASISSFGTSHDFTAMCFPLLISSMGIVVCLITTLFATDFYEIKEVNQIEPALKRQLIISTALMTLGILLVCFLALPSSFTIYNLGSTPKVVKWWHLFFCVAVGLWAGLIIGYTTEYFTSNAYSPVQDVADSCRTGAATNIIFGLALGYKSVIIPIFAIAVAIYVSFALAVFYGIAVAALGMLSTIATGLAIDAYGPISDNAGGIAEMAGMSHHIRERTDALDAAGNTTAAIGKGFAIGSAALVSLALFGAYVSRASLTSVDVLSAKVFIGLIVGAMLPYWFSAMTMKSVGKAALSMVEEVRRQFNTIPGLMEGINNPDYATCVKISTDASIKEMIPPGALVTVTPLVVGILFGVETLAGLLAGALVSGVQIAISASNTGGAWDNAKKYIEAGASEHARSLGPKGSDAHKAAVIGDTVGDPLKDTSGPSLNILIKLMAVESLVFAPFFAAHGGLLFKIG
;
A
#
# COMPACT_ATOMS: atom_id res chain seq x y z
N MET A 1 -11.58 9.94 -7.26
CA MET A 1 -10.61 9.87 -6.14
C MET A 1 -9.19 10.22 -6.59
N GLY A 2 -8.58 9.45 -7.51
CA GLY A 2 -7.16 9.61 -7.88
C GLY A 2 -6.70 11.02 -8.25
N PHE A 3 -7.41 11.72 -9.13
CA PHE A 3 -7.07 13.10 -9.50
C PHE A 3 -7.17 14.10 -8.35
N LEU A 4 -8.19 13.97 -7.50
CA LEU A 4 -8.35 14.86 -6.35
C LEU A 4 -7.18 14.70 -5.38
N LEU A 5 -6.85 13.47 -4.99
CA LEU A 5 -5.74 13.20 -4.07
C LEU A 5 -4.39 13.67 -4.64
N ALA A 6 -4.13 13.39 -5.93
CA ALA A 6 -2.88 13.79 -6.59
C ALA A 6 -2.76 15.32 -6.73
N ALA A 7 -3.83 16.00 -7.18
CA ALA A 7 -3.81 17.44 -7.41
C ALA A 7 -3.82 18.22 -6.10
N ASP A 8 -4.65 17.82 -5.13
CA ASP A 8 -4.74 18.48 -3.82
C ASP A 8 -3.44 18.28 -3.04
N GLY A 9 -2.91 17.05 -2.96
CA GLY A 9 -1.65 16.78 -2.28
C GLY A 9 -0.47 17.56 -2.87
N LEU A 10 -0.44 17.76 -4.19
CA LEU A 10 0.54 18.59 -4.87
C LEU A 10 0.34 20.08 -4.59
N LEU A 11 -0.91 20.57 -4.66
CA LEU A 11 -1.25 21.97 -4.46
C LEU A 11 -0.94 22.42 -3.02
N VAL A 12 -1.33 21.62 -2.03
CA VAL A 12 -1.06 21.89 -0.61
C VAL A 12 0.45 21.95 -0.37
N LEU A 13 1.22 20.99 -0.88
CA LEU A 13 2.68 21.00 -0.77
C LEU A 13 3.29 22.25 -1.43
N TYR A 14 2.85 22.61 -2.63
CA TYR A 14 3.32 23.82 -3.32
C TYR A 14 3.01 25.10 -2.55
N ILE A 15 1.79 25.24 -2.01
CA ILE A 15 1.39 26.39 -1.19
C ILE A 15 2.25 26.44 0.09
N ALA A 16 2.42 25.31 0.78
CA ALA A 16 3.23 25.23 2.00
C ALA A 16 4.68 25.67 1.74
N ILE A 17 5.31 25.20 0.66
CA ILE A 17 6.66 25.62 0.25
C ILE A 17 6.73 27.13 0.05
N ASN A 18 5.76 27.71 -0.65
CA ASN A 18 5.75 29.16 -0.91
C ASN A 18 5.49 30.00 0.36
N LEU A 19 4.64 29.53 1.28
CA LEU A 19 4.41 30.19 2.55
C LEU A 19 5.65 30.13 3.46
N PHE A 20 6.27 28.95 3.58
CA PHE A 20 7.47 28.76 4.40
C PHE A 20 8.66 29.54 3.82
N LYS A 21 8.73 29.68 2.50
CA LYS A 21 9.72 30.52 1.81
C LYS A 21 9.68 31.99 2.25
N ILE A 22 8.53 32.53 2.66
CA ILE A 22 8.41 33.89 3.18
C ILE A 22 9.22 34.04 4.48
N TYR A 23 9.12 33.05 5.37
CA TYR A 23 9.81 33.04 6.65
C TYR A 23 11.31 32.72 6.50
N TYR A 24 11.64 31.62 5.83
CA TYR A 24 13.03 31.14 5.68
C TYR A 24 13.86 31.93 4.65
N LYS A 25 13.22 32.74 3.80
CA LYS A 25 13.86 33.60 2.79
C LYS A 25 14.82 32.81 1.89
N THR A 26 16.13 32.91 2.15
CA THR A 26 17.22 32.28 1.40
C THR A 26 17.72 30.97 2.03
N GLU A 27 17.33 30.64 3.25
CA GLU A 27 17.70 29.40 3.94
C GLU A 27 16.88 28.23 3.40
N ARG A 28 17.42 27.51 2.41
CA ARG A 28 16.71 26.40 1.74
C ARG A 28 16.72 25.11 2.56
N GLU A 29 17.81 24.82 3.24
CA GLU A 29 17.95 23.64 4.08
C GLU A 29 16.88 23.61 5.17
N GLY A 30 16.84 24.64 6.03
CA GLY A 30 15.82 24.74 7.09
C GLY A 30 14.38 24.76 6.57
N LEU A 31 14.14 25.37 5.40
CA LEU A 31 12.81 25.36 4.77
C LEU A 31 12.36 23.94 4.44
N PHE A 32 13.16 23.19 3.68
CA PHE A 32 12.76 21.85 3.23
C PHE A 32 12.88 20.79 4.33
N GLU A 33 13.75 21.01 5.33
CA GLU A 33 13.73 20.26 6.60
C GLU A 33 12.38 20.43 7.29
N ALA A 34 11.87 21.66 7.44
CA ALA A 34 10.56 21.90 8.04
C ALA A 34 9.39 21.30 7.20
N ILE A 35 9.47 21.37 5.87
CA ILE A 35 8.48 20.75 4.97
C ILE A 35 8.42 19.23 5.09
N THR A 36 9.48 18.57 5.57
CA THR A 36 9.49 17.11 5.79
C THR A 36 8.39 16.65 6.75
N GLY A 37 7.96 17.54 7.66
CA GLY A 37 6.80 17.30 8.53
C GLY A 37 5.50 17.01 7.77
N TYR A 38 5.39 17.38 6.50
CA TYR A 38 4.24 17.08 5.65
C TYR A 38 4.09 15.57 5.40
N GLY A 39 5.19 14.90 5.02
CA GLY A 39 5.23 13.44 4.85
C GLY A 39 4.97 12.70 6.17
N LEU A 40 5.61 13.16 7.25
CA LEU A 40 5.39 12.62 8.59
C LEU A 40 3.92 12.68 9.01
N GLY A 41 3.27 13.84 8.84
CA GLY A 41 1.86 14.00 9.17
C GLY A 41 0.95 13.09 8.33
N GLY A 42 1.21 13.01 7.03
CA GLY A 42 0.46 12.15 6.11
C GLY A 42 0.49 10.67 6.52
N SER A 43 1.68 10.09 6.69
CA SER A 43 1.80 8.68 7.06
C SER A 43 1.41 8.38 8.50
N SER A 44 1.52 9.35 9.41
CA SER A 44 1.03 9.20 10.80
C SER A 44 -0.48 8.98 10.82
N VAL A 45 -1.24 9.80 10.10
CA VAL A 45 -2.70 9.64 9.98
C VAL A 45 -3.04 8.38 9.18
N ALA A 46 -2.32 8.12 8.09
CA ALA A 46 -2.54 6.94 7.27
C ALA A 46 -2.38 5.63 8.04
N LEU A 47 -1.44 5.56 8.99
CA LEU A 47 -1.24 4.35 9.81
C LEU A 47 -2.51 3.99 10.57
N PHE A 48 -3.10 4.95 11.28
CA PHE A 48 -4.34 4.71 12.02
C PHE A 48 -5.52 4.50 11.08
N GLY A 49 -5.58 5.19 9.94
CA GLY A 49 -6.60 4.99 8.93
C GLY A 49 -6.59 3.58 8.35
N ARG A 50 -5.42 3.05 7.99
CA ARG A 50 -5.28 1.71 7.39
C ARG A 50 -5.48 0.59 8.42
N VAL A 51 -4.94 0.75 9.63
CA VAL A 51 -5.12 -0.26 10.70
C VAL A 51 -6.55 -0.24 11.25
N GLY A 52 -7.08 0.93 11.60
CA GLY A 52 -8.43 1.06 12.12
C GLY A 52 -9.48 0.65 11.09
N GLY A 53 -9.38 1.19 9.87
CA GLY A 53 -10.25 0.81 8.77
C GLY A 53 -10.14 -0.67 8.42
N GLY A 54 -8.92 -1.22 8.35
CA GLY A 54 -8.67 -2.64 8.10
C GLY A 54 -9.30 -3.57 9.14
N ILE A 55 -9.15 -3.24 10.43
CA ILE A 55 -9.78 -4.02 11.52
C ILE A 55 -11.30 -3.94 11.43
N TYR A 56 -11.85 -2.77 11.08
CA TYR A 56 -13.29 -2.59 10.94
C TYR A 56 -13.85 -3.48 9.81
N THR A 57 -13.30 -3.35 8.60
CA THR A 57 -13.79 -4.08 7.43
C THR A 57 -13.63 -5.59 7.59
N LYS A 58 -12.41 -6.07 7.89
CA LYS A 58 -12.14 -7.50 7.92
C LYS A 58 -12.75 -8.23 9.12
N ALA A 59 -13.17 -7.51 10.17
CA ALA A 59 -14.00 -8.11 11.22
C ALA A 59 -15.42 -8.41 10.74
N ALA A 60 -15.98 -7.53 9.89
CA ALA A 60 -17.31 -7.69 9.31
C ALA A 60 -17.32 -8.74 8.20
N ASP A 61 -16.39 -8.61 7.25
CA ASP A 61 -16.19 -9.51 6.10
C ASP A 61 -16.09 -10.99 6.54
N VAL A 62 -15.08 -11.33 7.35
CA VAL A 62 -14.90 -12.69 7.88
C VAL A 62 -16.12 -13.19 8.65
N GLY A 63 -16.79 -12.32 9.41
CA GLY A 63 -17.99 -12.68 10.16
C GLY A 63 -19.19 -12.97 9.26
N ALA A 64 -19.39 -12.15 8.24
CA ALA A 64 -20.46 -12.27 7.25
C ALA A 64 -20.27 -13.54 6.42
N ASP A 65 -19.08 -13.75 5.87
CA ASP A 65 -18.79 -14.82 4.93
C ASP A 65 -18.77 -16.20 5.58
N LEU A 66 -18.18 -16.33 6.78
CA LEU A 66 -18.15 -17.62 7.48
C LEU A 66 -19.57 -18.08 7.85
N VAL A 67 -20.37 -17.22 8.49
CA VAL A 67 -21.70 -17.64 8.94
C VAL A 67 -22.66 -17.73 7.76
N GLY A 68 -22.64 -16.76 6.85
CA GLY A 68 -23.53 -16.75 5.69
C GLY A 68 -23.26 -17.91 4.75
N LYS A 69 -22.05 -17.96 4.17
CA LYS A 69 -21.72 -18.86 3.06
C LYS A 69 -21.34 -20.26 3.52
N VAL A 70 -20.57 -20.39 4.60
CA VAL A 70 -20.06 -21.70 5.05
C VAL A 70 -21.09 -22.43 5.92
N GLU A 71 -21.71 -21.74 6.88
CA GLU A 71 -22.63 -22.36 7.86
C GLU A 71 -24.08 -22.39 7.40
N ARG A 72 -24.60 -21.26 6.89
CA ARG A 72 -26.04 -21.11 6.55
C ARG A 72 -26.39 -21.35 5.10
N ASN A 73 -25.39 -21.43 4.21
CA ASN A 73 -25.56 -21.60 2.77
C ASN A 73 -26.50 -20.54 2.16
N ILE A 74 -26.39 -19.30 2.62
CA ILE A 74 -27.01 -18.13 1.97
C ILE A 74 -25.99 -17.46 1.05
N PRO A 75 -26.44 -16.68 0.05
CA PRO A 75 -25.54 -15.88 -0.79
C PRO A 75 -24.60 -14.97 0.00
N GLU A 76 -23.46 -14.62 -0.62
CA GLU A 76 -22.64 -13.47 -0.21
C GLU A 76 -23.49 -12.20 -0.28
N ASP A 77 -23.32 -11.27 0.65
CA ASP A 77 -24.12 -10.03 0.75
C ASP A 77 -25.64 -10.16 0.94
N ASP A 78 -26.13 -11.33 1.37
CA ASP A 78 -27.56 -11.53 1.57
C ASP A 78 -28.13 -10.56 2.64
N PRO A 79 -29.26 -9.88 2.38
CA PRO A 79 -29.83 -8.89 3.29
C PRO A 79 -30.36 -9.49 4.61
N ARG A 80 -30.41 -10.81 4.77
CA ARG A 80 -30.71 -11.46 6.05
C ARG A 80 -29.49 -11.48 6.97
N ASN A 81 -28.28 -11.30 6.44
CA ASN A 81 -27.06 -11.32 7.22
C ASN A 81 -26.85 -9.98 7.95
N PRO A 82 -26.87 -9.94 9.29
CA PRO A 82 -26.68 -8.70 10.04
C PRO A 82 -25.30 -8.05 9.85
N ALA A 83 -24.30 -8.76 9.35
CA ALA A 83 -22.97 -8.21 9.14
C ALA A 83 -22.78 -7.48 7.79
N VAL A 84 -23.66 -7.67 6.80
CA VAL A 84 -23.47 -7.15 5.43
C VAL A 84 -23.33 -5.63 5.34
N ILE A 85 -24.06 -4.89 6.18
CA ILE A 85 -23.93 -3.42 6.21
C ILE A 85 -22.57 -3.01 6.78
N ALA A 86 -22.08 -3.70 7.81
CA ALA A 86 -20.76 -3.41 8.37
C ALA A 86 -19.65 -3.75 7.36
N ASP A 87 -19.86 -4.81 6.57
CA ASP A 87 -18.97 -5.27 5.52
C ASP A 87 -18.81 -4.23 4.40
N ASN A 88 -19.92 -3.87 3.75
CA ASN A 88 -19.93 -2.90 2.65
C ASN A 88 -19.49 -1.48 3.11
N VAL A 89 -19.83 -1.08 4.34
CA VAL A 89 -19.28 0.15 4.95
C VAL A 89 -17.75 0.02 5.11
N GLY A 90 -17.30 -1.18 5.46
CA GLY A 90 -15.89 -1.53 5.61
C GLY A 90 -15.05 -1.25 4.37
N ASP A 91 -15.50 -1.60 3.17
CA ASP A 91 -14.69 -1.37 1.95
C ASP A 91 -14.44 0.13 1.72
N ASN A 92 -15.41 0.96 2.07
CA ASN A 92 -15.28 2.42 2.01
C ASN A 92 -14.33 2.95 3.12
N VAL A 93 -14.43 2.42 4.33
CA VAL A 93 -13.65 2.91 5.49
C VAL A 93 -12.20 2.41 5.45
N GLY A 94 -11.97 1.16 5.06
CA GLY A 94 -10.65 0.53 4.94
C GLY A 94 -10.04 0.77 3.56
N ASP A 95 -10.68 0.22 2.53
CA ASP A 95 -10.09 0.05 1.19
C ASP A 95 -10.19 1.27 0.30
N ILE A 96 -11.01 2.24 0.67
CA ILE A 96 -10.99 3.59 0.10
C ILE A 96 -10.28 4.58 1.04
N ALA A 97 -10.81 4.86 2.23
CA ALA A 97 -10.28 5.94 3.06
C ALA A 97 -8.87 5.66 3.60
N GLY A 98 -8.63 4.43 4.07
CA GLY A 98 -7.30 3.99 4.51
C GLY A 98 -6.30 3.96 3.36
N MET A 99 -6.65 3.35 2.23
CA MET A 99 -5.80 3.27 1.02
C MET A 99 -5.47 4.66 0.45
N GLY A 100 -6.45 5.56 0.39
CA GLY A 100 -6.24 6.93 -0.08
C GLY A 100 -5.25 7.71 0.78
N SER A 101 -5.35 7.57 2.10
CA SER A 101 -4.42 8.18 3.06
C SER A 101 -3.02 7.57 2.93
N ASP A 102 -2.94 6.24 2.74
CA ASP A 102 -1.69 5.51 2.54
C ASP A 102 -0.89 6.04 1.34
N LEU A 103 -1.52 6.08 0.16
CA LEU A 103 -0.83 6.55 -1.05
C LEU A 103 -0.54 8.05 -1.03
N PHE A 104 -1.36 8.85 -0.36
CA PHE A 104 -1.02 10.24 -0.07
C PHE A 104 0.27 10.35 0.74
N GLY A 105 0.43 9.55 1.80
CA GLY A 105 1.67 9.47 2.58
C GLY A 105 2.87 9.09 1.71
N SER A 106 2.73 8.10 0.81
CA SER A 106 3.79 7.68 -0.12
C SER A 106 4.20 8.83 -1.07
N PHE A 107 3.23 9.57 -1.61
CA PHE A 107 3.48 10.74 -2.45
C PHE A 107 4.19 11.87 -1.68
N ALA A 108 3.68 12.19 -0.49
CA ALA A 108 4.19 13.27 0.34
C ALA A 108 5.63 13.00 0.78
N GLU A 109 5.92 11.79 1.27
CA GLU A 109 7.28 11.40 1.68
C GLU A 109 8.24 11.33 0.50
N SER A 110 7.83 10.77 -0.64
CA SER A 110 8.70 10.70 -1.84
C SER A 110 9.09 12.10 -2.31
N SER A 111 8.13 13.02 -2.30
CA SER A 111 8.37 14.43 -2.63
C SER A 111 9.27 15.11 -1.60
N CYS A 112 9.00 14.94 -0.30
CA CYS A 112 9.79 15.56 0.77
C CYS A 112 11.22 15.02 0.82
N ALA A 113 11.43 13.71 0.66
CA ALA A 113 12.75 13.09 0.62
C ALA A 113 13.60 13.68 -0.52
N ALA A 114 13.02 13.85 -1.70
CA ALA A 114 13.69 14.48 -2.83
C ALA A 114 14.03 15.96 -2.51
N LEU A 115 13.09 16.71 -1.96
CA LEU A 115 13.27 18.13 -1.62
C LEU A 115 14.37 18.36 -0.58
N VAL A 116 14.45 17.54 0.48
CA VAL A 116 15.49 17.67 1.51
C VAL A 116 16.87 17.47 0.90
N VAL A 117 17.08 16.40 0.12
CA VAL A 117 18.39 16.16 -0.49
C VAL A 117 18.71 17.22 -1.55
N ALA A 118 17.73 17.69 -2.31
CA ALA A 118 17.91 18.80 -3.25
C ALA A 118 18.29 20.12 -2.56
N SER A 119 17.74 20.39 -1.36
CA SER A 119 17.96 21.62 -0.59
C SER A 119 19.41 21.87 -0.19
N ILE A 120 20.16 20.79 0.04
CA ILE A 120 21.60 20.81 0.37
C ILE A 120 22.49 20.46 -0.83
N SER A 121 21.89 20.29 -2.01
CA SER A 121 22.57 20.08 -3.28
C SER A 121 22.76 21.41 -4.03
N SER A 122 23.34 21.40 -5.24
CA SER A 122 23.54 22.66 -5.98
C SER A 122 22.25 23.43 -6.19
N PHE A 123 21.12 22.75 -6.39
CA PHE A 123 19.81 23.40 -6.59
C PHE A 123 19.44 24.35 -5.44
N GLY A 124 19.69 23.95 -4.20
CA GLY A 124 19.39 24.77 -3.03
C GLY A 124 20.42 25.86 -2.79
N THR A 125 21.70 25.51 -2.93
CA THR A 125 22.81 26.47 -2.73
C THR A 125 22.86 27.57 -3.80
N SER A 126 22.43 27.29 -5.04
CA SER A 126 22.31 28.26 -6.13
C SER A 126 20.94 28.95 -6.19
N HIS A 127 20.04 28.62 -5.25
CA HIS A 127 18.65 29.11 -5.20
C HIS A 127 17.86 28.92 -6.51
N ASP A 128 18.16 27.87 -7.28
CA ASP A 128 17.42 27.53 -8.50
C ASP A 128 16.09 26.89 -8.13
N PHE A 129 15.05 27.71 -8.11
CA PHE A 129 13.72 27.28 -7.70
C PHE A 129 13.09 26.26 -8.66
N THR A 130 13.40 26.33 -9.95
CA THR A 130 12.84 25.41 -10.94
C THR A 130 13.41 24.00 -10.75
N ALA A 131 14.75 23.89 -10.67
CA ALA A 131 15.41 22.61 -10.44
C ALA A 131 15.11 22.05 -9.03
N MET A 132 14.93 22.91 -8.03
CA MET A 132 14.49 22.51 -6.68
C MET A 132 13.09 21.87 -6.70
N CYS A 133 12.16 22.45 -7.45
CA CYS A 133 10.79 21.96 -7.57
C CYS A 133 10.63 20.82 -8.59
N PHE A 134 11.74 20.24 -9.09
CA PHE A 134 11.73 19.09 -9.99
C PHE A 134 10.78 17.94 -9.58
N PRO A 135 10.74 17.48 -8.30
CA PRO A 135 9.76 16.47 -7.90
C PRO A 135 8.31 16.92 -8.14
N LEU A 136 7.94 18.16 -7.81
CA LEU A 136 6.60 18.71 -8.04
C LEU A 136 6.27 18.84 -9.53
N LEU A 137 7.27 19.10 -10.38
CA LEU A 137 7.10 19.15 -11.83
C LEU A 137 6.85 17.77 -12.43
N ILE A 138 7.50 16.71 -11.92
CA ILE A 138 7.20 15.32 -12.29
C ILE A 138 5.73 15.01 -11.98
N SER A 139 5.27 15.33 -10.78
CA SER A 139 3.89 15.08 -10.36
C SER A 139 2.88 15.91 -11.16
N SER A 140 3.19 17.17 -11.45
CA SER A 140 2.39 18.03 -12.35
C SER A 140 2.21 17.39 -13.73
N MET A 141 3.31 16.91 -14.33
CA MET A 141 3.28 16.21 -15.63
C MET A 141 2.49 14.89 -15.52
N GLY A 142 2.65 14.18 -14.40
CA GLY A 142 1.90 12.97 -14.08
C GLY A 142 0.39 13.17 -14.15
N ILE A 143 -0.14 14.25 -13.56
CA ILE A 143 -1.58 14.57 -13.61
C ILE A 143 -2.05 14.74 -15.06
N VAL A 144 -1.29 15.46 -15.89
CA VAL A 144 -1.63 15.66 -17.31
C VAL A 144 -1.60 14.33 -18.08
N VAL A 145 -0.56 13.52 -17.88
CA VAL A 145 -0.43 12.21 -18.51
C VAL A 145 -1.56 11.27 -18.10
N CYS A 146 -1.89 11.21 -16.81
CA CYS A 146 -3.00 10.41 -16.28
C CYS A 146 -4.35 10.86 -16.83
N LEU A 147 -4.56 12.17 -17.02
CA LEU A 147 -5.77 12.71 -17.64
C LEU A 147 -5.92 12.17 -19.06
N ILE A 148 -4.87 12.28 -19.88
CA ILE A 148 -4.87 11.75 -21.26
C ILE A 148 -5.10 10.23 -21.25
N THR A 149 -4.46 9.51 -20.33
CA THR A 149 -4.59 8.05 -20.20
C THR A 149 -6.02 7.62 -19.85
N THR A 150 -6.69 8.37 -18.97
CA THR A 150 -8.06 8.10 -18.52
C THR A 150 -9.05 8.09 -19.69
N LEU A 151 -8.90 9.02 -20.64
CA LEU A 151 -9.76 9.11 -21.84
C LEU A 151 -9.76 7.81 -22.68
N PHE A 152 -8.70 7.00 -22.62
CA PHE A 152 -8.67 5.71 -23.29
C PHE A 152 -9.61 4.67 -22.67
N ALA A 153 -9.93 4.78 -21.38
CA ALA A 153 -10.89 3.88 -20.73
C ALA A 153 -12.30 4.47 -20.62
N THR A 154 -12.43 5.81 -20.62
CA THR A 154 -13.73 6.48 -20.44
C THR A 154 -14.42 6.86 -21.73
N ASP A 155 -13.67 7.16 -22.80
CA ASP A 155 -14.23 7.74 -24.04
C ASP A 155 -13.88 6.92 -25.29
N PHE A 156 -12.61 6.52 -25.45
CA PHE A 156 -12.14 5.93 -26.72
C PHE A 156 -12.42 4.43 -26.88
N TYR A 157 -12.63 3.72 -25.78
CA TYR A 157 -12.91 2.28 -25.78
C TYR A 157 -14.08 1.95 -24.86
N GLU A 158 -14.88 0.95 -25.26
CA GLU A 158 -16.01 0.44 -24.50
C GLU A 158 -15.82 -1.07 -24.26
N ILE A 159 -16.10 -1.52 -23.04
CA ILE A 159 -16.05 -2.93 -22.65
C ILE A 159 -17.38 -3.59 -23.03
N LYS A 160 -17.31 -4.68 -23.81
CA LYS A 160 -18.49 -5.45 -24.25
C LYS A 160 -18.55 -6.84 -23.63
N GLU A 161 -17.40 -7.39 -23.25
CA GLU A 161 -17.25 -8.73 -22.67
C GLU A 161 -16.47 -8.65 -21.35
N VAL A 162 -16.81 -9.54 -20.40
CA VAL A 162 -16.20 -9.57 -19.06
C VAL A 162 -14.68 -9.80 -19.09
N ASN A 163 -14.19 -10.59 -20.04
CA ASN A 163 -12.76 -10.86 -20.25
C ASN A 163 -11.95 -9.61 -20.68
N GLN A 164 -12.61 -8.49 -21.01
CA GLN A 164 -11.98 -7.24 -21.41
C GLN A 164 -11.72 -6.30 -20.23
N ILE A 165 -12.29 -6.57 -19.05
CA ILE A 165 -12.19 -5.69 -17.87
C ILE A 165 -10.73 -5.60 -17.38
N GLU A 166 -10.10 -6.72 -17.00
CA GLU A 166 -8.70 -6.72 -16.56
C GLU A 166 -7.72 -6.18 -17.62
N PRO A 167 -7.80 -6.58 -18.91
CA PRO A 167 -6.98 -5.97 -19.96
C PRO A 167 -7.17 -4.46 -20.11
N ALA A 168 -8.38 -3.92 -19.89
CA ALA A 168 -8.63 -2.49 -19.95
C ALA A 168 -7.92 -1.75 -18.80
N LEU A 169 -8.02 -2.27 -17.57
CA LEU A 169 -7.35 -1.72 -16.39
C LEU A 169 -5.82 -1.81 -16.52
N LYS A 170 -5.29 -2.95 -16.99
CA LYS A 170 -3.86 -3.10 -17.29
C LYS A 170 -3.39 -2.13 -18.36
N ARG A 171 -4.19 -1.89 -19.40
CA ARG A 171 -3.84 -0.93 -20.47
C ARG A 171 -3.64 0.48 -19.92
N GLN A 172 -4.37 0.88 -18.87
CA GLN A 172 -4.14 2.15 -18.19
C GLN A 172 -2.73 2.26 -17.60
N LEU A 173 -2.21 1.19 -16.99
CA LEU A 173 -0.83 1.15 -16.48
C LEU A 173 0.20 1.26 -17.62
N ILE A 174 -0.01 0.53 -18.72
CA ILE A 174 0.90 0.55 -19.88
C ILE A 174 0.93 1.93 -20.53
N ILE A 175 -0.25 2.50 -20.85
CA ILE A 175 -0.36 3.79 -21.53
C ILE A 175 0.23 4.90 -20.64
N SER A 176 -0.14 4.94 -19.36
CA SER A 176 0.38 5.96 -18.45
C SER A 176 1.90 5.83 -18.28
N THR A 177 2.46 4.62 -18.20
CA THR A 177 3.91 4.40 -18.13
C THR A 177 4.63 4.87 -19.39
N ALA A 178 4.11 4.54 -20.58
CA ALA A 178 4.72 4.92 -21.85
C ALA A 178 4.68 6.45 -22.04
N LEU A 179 3.53 7.07 -21.81
CA LEU A 179 3.36 8.52 -21.91
C LEU A 179 4.17 9.26 -20.85
N MET A 180 4.22 8.75 -19.62
CA MET A 180 4.97 9.36 -18.54
C MET A 180 6.47 9.25 -18.76
N THR A 181 6.97 8.21 -19.42
CA THR A 181 8.38 8.14 -19.83
C THR A 181 8.75 9.33 -20.74
N LEU A 182 7.89 9.67 -21.70
CA LEU A 182 8.08 10.85 -22.56
C LEU A 182 7.91 12.16 -21.78
N GLY A 183 6.94 12.22 -20.86
CA GLY A 183 6.72 13.35 -19.96
C GLY A 183 7.95 13.65 -19.08
N ILE A 184 8.54 12.62 -18.47
CA ILE A 184 9.76 12.73 -17.66
C ILE A 184 10.93 13.20 -18.52
N LEU A 185 11.09 12.70 -19.74
CA LEU A 185 12.13 13.16 -20.66
C LEU A 185 12.02 14.67 -20.92
N LEU A 186 10.80 15.14 -21.20
CA LEU A 186 10.51 16.56 -21.42
C LEU A 186 10.78 17.40 -20.16
N VAL A 187 10.30 16.96 -18.99
CA VAL A 187 10.52 17.66 -17.72
C VAL A 187 12.01 17.74 -17.39
N CYS A 188 12.76 16.63 -17.55
CA CYS A 188 14.21 16.64 -17.30
C CYS A 188 14.95 17.57 -18.25
N PHE A 189 14.57 17.61 -19.52
CA PHE A 189 15.21 18.46 -20.52
C PHE A 189 14.93 19.96 -20.29
N LEU A 190 13.72 20.31 -19.85
CA LEU A 190 13.30 21.71 -19.67
C LEU A 190 13.62 22.28 -18.27
N ALA A 191 13.56 21.46 -17.22
CA ALA A 191 13.61 21.94 -15.83
C ALA A 191 14.98 21.80 -15.17
N LEU A 192 15.91 21.01 -15.74
CA LEU A 192 17.21 20.75 -15.14
C LEU A 192 18.37 21.38 -15.95
N PRO A 193 19.40 21.91 -15.27
CA PRO A 193 20.60 22.36 -15.95
C PRO A 193 21.39 21.18 -16.56
N SER A 194 22.26 21.49 -17.53
CA SER A 194 23.04 20.48 -18.25
C SER A 194 23.92 19.62 -17.33
N SER A 195 24.44 20.23 -16.26
CA SER A 195 25.21 19.59 -15.20
C SER A 195 24.96 20.31 -13.87
N PHE A 196 24.96 19.56 -12.78
CA PHE A 196 24.74 20.04 -11.41
C PHE A 196 25.43 19.11 -10.40
N THR A 197 25.37 19.42 -9.11
CA THR A 197 25.94 18.57 -8.06
C THR A 197 24.89 18.12 -7.06
N ILE A 198 24.98 16.86 -6.65
CA ILE A 198 24.12 16.24 -5.65
C ILE A 198 24.93 15.88 -4.40
N TYR A 199 24.34 16.14 -3.24
CA TYR A 199 24.91 15.79 -1.94
C TYR A 199 25.17 14.28 -1.79
N ASN A 200 26.30 13.91 -1.20
CA ASN A 200 26.76 12.52 -1.11
C ASN A 200 27.39 12.19 0.26
N LEU A 201 26.59 12.18 1.34
CA LEU A 201 26.96 11.73 2.70
C LEU A 201 28.39 12.09 3.14
N GLY A 202 28.73 13.38 3.18
CA GLY A 202 30.05 13.85 3.63
C GLY A 202 31.23 13.58 2.66
N SER A 203 31.00 12.89 1.54
CA SER A 203 31.95 12.80 0.42
C SER A 203 31.83 14.01 -0.50
N THR A 204 32.74 14.11 -1.47
CA THR A 204 32.66 15.16 -2.50
C THR A 204 31.30 15.12 -3.22
N PRO A 205 30.64 16.27 -3.41
CA PRO A 205 29.39 16.34 -4.14
C PRO A 205 29.52 15.67 -5.51
N LYS A 206 28.54 14.84 -5.84
CA LYS A 206 28.58 14.06 -7.08
C LYS A 206 28.13 14.95 -8.23
N VAL A 207 28.92 15.01 -9.30
CA VAL A 207 28.53 15.67 -10.54
C VAL A 207 27.50 14.81 -11.26
N VAL A 208 26.33 15.38 -11.52
CA VAL A 208 25.19 14.72 -12.16
C VAL A 208 24.76 15.55 -13.37
N LYS A 209 24.18 14.88 -14.37
CA LYS A 209 23.64 15.46 -15.60
C LYS A 209 22.15 15.18 -15.66
N TRP A 210 21.37 16.03 -16.32
CA TRP A 210 19.92 15.90 -16.42
C TRP A 210 19.46 14.49 -16.87
N TRP A 211 20.16 13.87 -17.83
CA TRP A 211 19.78 12.54 -18.34
C TRP A 211 20.02 11.41 -17.33
N HIS A 212 20.92 11.60 -16.36
CA HIS A 212 21.07 10.65 -15.26
C HIS A 212 19.81 10.64 -14.38
N LEU A 213 19.21 11.81 -14.11
CA LEU A 213 17.95 11.89 -13.37
C LEU A 213 16.77 11.36 -14.18
N PHE A 214 16.76 11.56 -15.50
CA PHE A 214 15.79 10.89 -16.37
C PHE A 214 15.78 9.37 -16.12
N PHE A 215 16.96 8.72 -16.15
CA PHE A 215 17.04 7.28 -15.87
C PHE A 215 16.71 6.91 -14.43
N CYS A 216 16.98 7.77 -13.43
CA CYS A 216 16.56 7.53 -12.04
C CYS A 216 15.04 7.48 -11.90
N VAL A 217 14.33 8.46 -12.48
CA VAL A 217 12.86 8.51 -12.42
C VAL A 217 12.26 7.39 -13.28
N ALA A 218 12.80 7.18 -14.48
CA ALA A 218 12.33 6.15 -15.39
C ALA A 218 12.49 4.74 -14.80
N VAL A 219 13.62 4.40 -14.18
CA VAL A 219 13.78 3.06 -13.60
C VAL A 219 12.77 2.79 -12.49
N GLY A 220 12.41 3.80 -11.69
CA GLY A 220 11.34 3.70 -10.70
C GLY A 220 9.96 3.49 -11.32
N LEU A 221 9.64 4.28 -12.36
CA LEU A 221 8.39 4.15 -13.13
C LEU A 221 8.23 2.74 -13.73
N TRP A 222 9.27 2.24 -14.41
CA TRP A 222 9.25 0.93 -15.05
C TRP A 222 9.29 -0.22 -14.03
N ALA A 223 9.97 -0.04 -12.88
CA ALA A 223 9.87 -0.99 -11.77
C ALA A 223 8.43 -1.13 -11.26
N GLY A 224 7.68 -0.02 -11.17
CA GLY A 224 6.25 -0.04 -10.86
C GLY A 224 5.45 -0.89 -11.84
N LEU A 225 5.66 -0.70 -13.15
CA LEU A 225 4.99 -1.51 -14.18
C LEU A 225 5.32 -3.01 -14.05
N ILE A 226 6.60 -3.36 -13.82
CA ILE A 226 7.04 -4.75 -13.61
C ILE A 226 6.37 -5.37 -12.39
N ILE A 227 6.28 -4.61 -11.29
CA ILE A 227 5.57 -5.04 -10.06
C ILE A 227 4.09 -5.27 -10.38
N GLY A 228 3.44 -4.36 -11.11
CA GLY A 228 2.04 -4.50 -11.51
C GLY A 228 1.78 -5.76 -12.34
N TYR A 229 2.59 -6.02 -13.38
CA TYR A 229 2.49 -7.23 -14.19
C TYR A 229 2.72 -8.51 -13.41
N THR A 230 3.72 -8.51 -12.52
CA THR A 230 3.99 -9.68 -11.70
C THR A 230 2.85 -9.93 -10.72
N THR A 231 2.32 -8.88 -10.12
CA THR A 231 1.22 -8.98 -9.16
C THR A 231 -0.03 -9.51 -9.84
N GLU A 232 -0.39 -8.97 -11.02
CA GLU A 232 -1.49 -9.48 -11.86
C GLU A 232 -1.36 -11.00 -12.10
N TYR A 233 -0.18 -11.46 -12.51
CA TYR A 233 0.05 -12.89 -12.77
C TYR A 233 -0.20 -13.78 -11.54
N PHE A 234 0.08 -13.28 -10.34
CA PHE A 234 -0.09 -14.04 -9.10
C PHE A 234 -1.46 -13.86 -8.44
N THR A 235 -2.26 -12.87 -8.82
CA THR A 235 -3.56 -12.60 -8.17
C THR A 235 -4.77 -12.69 -9.09
N SER A 236 -4.61 -12.63 -10.42
CA SER A 236 -5.74 -12.82 -11.35
C SER A 236 -6.03 -14.31 -11.58
N ASN A 237 -7.31 -14.66 -11.57
CA ASN A 237 -7.79 -16.01 -11.88
C ASN A 237 -7.76 -16.37 -13.38
N ALA A 238 -7.30 -15.46 -14.23
CA ALA A 238 -6.99 -15.74 -15.63
C ALA A 238 -5.70 -16.58 -15.80
N TYR A 239 -4.84 -16.63 -14.78
CA TYR A 239 -3.53 -17.28 -14.85
C TYR A 239 -3.46 -18.53 -13.96
N SER A 240 -2.51 -19.41 -14.31
CA SER A 240 -2.33 -20.69 -13.63
C SER A 240 -2.10 -20.59 -12.11
N PRO A 241 -1.35 -19.62 -11.54
CA PRO A 241 -1.09 -19.64 -10.10
C PRO A 241 -2.35 -19.63 -9.24
N VAL A 242 -3.34 -18.80 -9.60
CA VAL A 242 -4.61 -18.72 -8.87
C VAL A 242 -5.54 -19.87 -9.22
N GLN A 243 -5.52 -20.35 -10.46
CA GLN A 243 -6.28 -21.54 -10.88
C GLN A 243 -5.80 -22.80 -10.14
N ASP A 244 -4.50 -22.93 -9.89
CA ASP A 244 -3.91 -24.03 -9.10
C ASP A 244 -4.32 -23.92 -7.62
N VAL A 245 -4.42 -22.71 -7.07
CA VAL A 245 -4.96 -22.47 -5.72
C VAL A 245 -6.43 -22.89 -5.64
N ALA A 246 -7.24 -22.57 -6.65
CA ALA A 246 -8.63 -23.01 -6.73
C ALA A 246 -8.75 -24.54 -6.91
N ASP A 247 -7.93 -25.17 -7.76
CA ASP A 247 -7.92 -26.63 -7.97
C ASP A 247 -7.59 -27.37 -6.67
N SER A 248 -6.66 -26.84 -5.87
CA SER A 248 -6.26 -27.46 -4.60
C SER A 248 -7.43 -27.63 -3.62
N CYS A 249 -8.49 -26.80 -3.73
CA CYS A 249 -9.72 -26.92 -2.93
C CYS A 249 -10.43 -28.27 -3.09
N ARG A 250 -10.17 -29.03 -4.16
CA ARG A 250 -10.67 -30.42 -4.32
C ARG A 250 -10.26 -31.35 -3.17
N THR A 251 -9.20 -30.99 -2.45
CA THR A 251 -8.66 -31.76 -1.33
C THR A 251 -8.86 -31.05 0.03
N GLY A 252 -9.63 -29.96 0.05
CA GLY A 252 -10.05 -29.25 1.26
C GLY A 252 -9.27 -27.95 1.53
N ALA A 253 -9.65 -27.26 2.61
CA ALA A 253 -9.10 -25.95 2.96
C ALA A 253 -7.60 -25.97 3.32
N ALA A 254 -7.09 -27.09 3.86
CA ALA A 254 -5.70 -27.19 4.29
C ALA A 254 -4.72 -27.06 3.11
N THR A 255 -4.98 -27.76 2.01
CA THR A 255 -4.17 -27.65 0.79
C THR A 255 -4.34 -26.29 0.14
N ASN A 256 -5.54 -25.72 0.11
CA ASN A 256 -5.78 -24.36 -0.35
C ASN A 256 -4.93 -23.32 0.41
N ILE A 257 -4.86 -23.42 1.74
CA ILE A 257 -4.00 -22.55 2.56
C ILE A 257 -2.52 -22.78 2.26
N ILE A 258 -2.07 -24.03 2.12
CA ILE A 258 -0.67 -24.33 1.80
C ILE A 258 -0.27 -23.73 0.44
N PHE A 259 -1.12 -23.89 -0.58
CA PHE A 259 -0.87 -23.37 -1.93
C PHE A 259 -0.86 -21.85 -1.96
N GLY A 260 -1.81 -21.19 -1.29
CA GLY A 260 -1.84 -19.72 -1.23
C GLY A 260 -0.62 -19.13 -0.55
N LEU A 261 -0.20 -19.68 0.61
CA LEU A 261 1.00 -19.21 1.30
C LEU A 261 2.25 -19.39 0.43
N ALA A 262 2.39 -20.55 -0.21
CA ALA A 262 3.50 -20.81 -1.12
C ALA A 262 3.49 -19.84 -2.33
N LEU A 263 2.31 -19.52 -2.86
CA LEU A 263 2.14 -18.53 -3.92
C LEU A 263 2.63 -17.16 -3.48
N GLY A 264 2.21 -16.67 -2.32
CA GLY A 264 2.66 -15.37 -1.80
C GLY A 264 4.16 -15.32 -1.54
N TYR A 265 4.76 -16.40 -1.02
CA TYR A 265 6.22 -16.45 -0.86
C TYR A 265 6.96 -16.45 -2.20
N LYS A 266 6.37 -17.06 -3.23
CA LYS A 266 6.95 -17.06 -4.59
C LYS A 266 6.80 -15.69 -5.27
N SER A 267 5.72 -14.96 -4.99
CA SER A 267 5.41 -13.70 -5.67
C SER A 267 6.40 -12.57 -5.36
N VAL A 268 7.14 -12.64 -4.25
CA VAL A 268 8.08 -11.59 -3.83
C VAL A 268 9.32 -11.48 -4.73
N ILE A 269 9.67 -12.56 -5.45
CA ILE A 269 10.98 -12.70 -6.10
C ILE A 269 11.24 -11.59 -7.14
N ILE A 270 10.34 -11.43 -8.11
CA ILE A 270 10.51 -10.44 -9.19
C ILE A 270 10.36 -9.00 -8.67
N PRO A 271 9.36 -8.65 -7.83
CA PRO A 271 9.28 -7.33 -7.20
C PRO A 271 10.56 -6.92 -6.46
N ILE A 272 11.17 -7.83 -5.69
CA ILE A 272 12.42 -7.54 -5.00
C ILE A 272 13.58 -7.30 -5.98
N PHE A 273 13.68 -8.07 -7.06
CA PHE A 273 14.66 -7.79 -8.11
C PHE A 273 14.41 -6.43 -8.80
N ALA A 274 13.15 -6.08 -9.08
CA ALA A 274 12.80 -4.79 -9.67
C ALA A 274 13.20 -3.62 -8.74
N ILE A 275 12.92 -3.74 -7.45
CA ILE A 275 13.32 -2.75 -6.43
C ILE A 275 14.85 -2.68 -6.34
N ALA A 276 15.55 -3.82 -6.30
CA ALA A 276 17.01 -3.86 -6.23
C ALA A 276 17.69 -3.20 -7.44
N VAL A 277 17.18 -3.44 -8.65
CA VAL A 277 17.66 -2.78 -9.88
C VAL A 277 17.38 -1.27 -9.82
N ALA A 278 16.18 -0.86 -9.39
CA ALA A 278 15.85 0.55 -9.24
C ALA A 278 16.77 1.25 -8.23
N ILE A 279 17.05 0.62 -7.08
CA ILE A 279 18.00 1.11 -6.07
C ILE A 279 19.39 1.24 -6.69
N TYR A 280 19.91 0.17 -7.30
CA TYR A 280 21.28 0.16 -7.83
C TYR A 280 21.48 1.24 -8.89
N VAL A 281 20.60 1.31 -9.89
CA VAL A 281 20.69 2.29 -10.98
C VAL A 281 20.56 3.71 -10.44
N SER A 282 19.54 3.99 -9.65
CA SER A 282 19.29 5.35 -9.16
C SER A 282 20.37 5.84 -8.18
N PHE A 283 20.89 4.97 -7.31
CA PHE A 283 22.00 5.27 -6.42
C PHE A 283 23.30 5.50 -7.20
N ALA A 284 23.61 4.63 -8.16
CA ALA A 284 24.79 4.74 -9.01
C ALA A 284 24.80 6.02 -9.85
N LEU A 285 23.63 6.59 -10.15
CA LEU A 285 23.50 7.80 -10.95
C LEU A 285 23.44 9.08 -10.10
N ALA A 286 22.65 9.11 -9.04
CA ALA A 286 22.41 10.32 -8.25
C ALA A 286 22.24 10.07 -6.73
N VAL A 287 22.83 8.97 -6.21
CA VAL A 287 22.87 8.63 -4.77
C VAL A 287 21.45 8.65 -4.17
N PHE A 288 21.25 9.20 -2.97
CA PHE A 288 19.94 9.20 -2.29
C PHE A 288 18.90 10.10 -2.98
N TYR A 289 19.33 11.19 -3.64
CA TYR A 289 18.40 11.98 -4.45
C TYR A 289 17.85 11.16 -5.61
N GLY A 290 18.72 10.38 -6.27
CA GLY A 290 18.33 9.43 -7.32
C GLY A 290 17.27 8.45 -6.84
N ILE A 291 17.48 7.84 -5.67
CA ILE A 291 16.51 6.90 -5.07
C ILE A 291 15.18 7.61 -4.75
N ALA A 292 15.23 8.80 -4.17
CA ALA A 292 14.02 9.56 -3.84
C ALA A 292 13.18 9.87 -5.10
N VAL A 293 13.84 10.32 -6.19
CA VAL A 293 13.13 10.60 -7.44
C VAL A 293 12.74 9.31 -8.19
N ALA A 294 13.38 8.17 -7.92
CA ALA A 294 12.91 6.87 -8.40
C ALA A 294 11.62 6.44 -7.68
N ALA A 295 11.52 6.65 -6.36
CA ALA A 295 10.29 6.44 -5.61
C ALA A 295 9.14 7.30 -6.18
N LEU A 296 9.42 8.58 -6.43
CA LEU A 296 8.46 9.48 -7.07
C LEU A 296 8.15 9.09 -8.51
N GLY A 297 9.13 8.53 -9.24
CA GLY A 297 8.93 7.98 -10.58
C GLY A 297 7.92 6.84 -10.59
N MET A 298 8.02 5.92 -9.63
CA MET A 298 7.03 4.84 -9.43
C MET A 298 5.63 5.39 -9.14
N LEU A 299 5.53 6.51 -8.42
CA LEU A 299 4.28 7.19 -8.08
C LEU A 299 3.91 8.32 -9.05
N SER A 300 4.63 8.49 -10.15
CA SER A 300 4.41 9.62 -11.05
C SER A 300 3.08 9.51 -11.80
N THR A 301 2.52 8.31 -11.88
CA THR A 301 1.19 8.01 -12.44
C THR A 301 0.15 7.69 -11.35
N ILE A 302 0.36 8.19 -10.13
CA ILE A 302 -0.50 7.92 -8.95
C ILE A 302 -1.99 8.20 -9.19
N ALA A 303 -2.35 9.19 -10.01
CA ALA A 303 -3.76 9.47 -10.30
C ALA A 303 -4.44 8.30 -11.05
N THR A 304 -3.74 7.67 -12.00
CA THR A 304 -4.21 6.46 -12.68
C THR A 304 -4.15 5.25 -11.75
N GLY A 305 -3.08 5.10 -10.97
CA GLY A 305 -2.96 4.01 -9.98
C GLY A 305 -4.12 4.00 -8.98
N LEU A 306 -4.42 5.15 -8.37
CA LEU A 306 -5.56 5.33 -7.47
C LEU A 306 -6.91 5.15 -8.17
N ALA A 307 -7.03 5.46 -9.45
CA ALA A 307 -8.28 5.29 -10.18
C ALA A 307 -8.62 3.81 -10.40
N ILE A 308 -7.64 3.00 -10.79
CA ILE A 308 -7.85 1.56 -10.96
C ILE A 308 -7.96 0.81 -9.63
N ASP A 309 -7.33 1.30 -8.57
CA ASP A 309 -7.42 0.73 -7.22
C ASP A 309 -8.78 1.03 -6.59
N ALA A 310 -9.17 2.32 -6.53
CA ALA A 310 -10.46 2.74 -5.98
C ALA A 310 -11.68 2.21 -6.77
N TYR A 311 -11.49 1.79 -8.02
CA TYR A 311 -12.50 1.12 -8.82
C TYR A 311 -12.96 -0.22 -8.20
N GLY A 312 -12.05 -0.94 -7.52
CA GLY A 312 -12.34 -2.23 -6.90
C GLY A 312 -13.42 -2.14 -5.81
N PRO A 313 -13.18 -1.43 -4.70
CA PRO A 313 -14.17 -1.30 -3.62
C PRO A 313 -15.52 -0.69 -4.07
N ILE A 314 -15.51 0.17 -5.10
CA ILE A 314 -16.75 0.69 -5.70
C ILE A 314 -17.54 -0.44 -6.39
N SER A 315 -16.85 -1.32 -7.10
CA SER A 315 -17.45 -2.46 -7.79
C SER A 315 -17.96 -3.51 -6.81
N ASP A 316 -17.22 -3.74 -5.73
CA ASP A 316 -17.59 -4.61 -4.62
C ASP A 316 -18.90 -4.16 -3.96
N ASN A 317 -18.97 -2.90 -3.51
CA ASN A 317 -20.20 -2.30 -2.98
C ASN A 317 -21.36 -2.33 -3.98
N ALA A 318 -21.10 -2.19 -5.28
CA ALA A 318 -22.14 -2.31 -6.29
C ALA A 318 -22.73 -3.72 -6.35
N GLY A 319 -21.90 -4.75 -6.16
CA GLY A 319 -22.32 -6.14 -6.00
C GLY A 319 -23.16 -6.32 -4.73
N GLY A 320 -22.67 -5.85 -3.59
CA GLY A 320 -23.38 -5.97 -2.32
C GLY A 320 -24.75 -5.28 -2.33
N ILE A 321 -24.84 -4.08 -2.91
CA ILE A 321 -26.11 -3.38 -3.13
C ILE A 321 -27.05 -4.17 -4.04
N ALA A 322 -26.53 -4.78 -5.12
CA ALA A 322 -27.35 -5.56 -6.04
C ALA A 322 -28.01 -6.76 -5.35
N GLU A 323 -27.26 -7.46 -4.50
CA GLU A 323 -27.79 -8.61 -3.73
C GLU A 323 -28.78 -8.15 -2.65
N MET A 324 -28.41 -7.14 -1.85
CA MET A 324 -29.28 -6.60 -0.80
C MET A 324 -30.61 -6.04 -1.34
N ALA A 325 -30.61 -5.52 -2.56
CA ALA A 325 -31.81 -5.01 -3.23
C ALA A 325 -32.64 -6.11 -3.92
N GLY A 326 -32.21 -7.38 -3.88
CA GLY A 326 -32.90 -8.49 -4.54
C GLY A 326 -32.97 -8.32 -6.06
N MET A 327 -31.93 -7.72 -6.67
CA MET A 327 -31.87 -7.52 -8.11
C MET A 327 -31.65 -8.85 -8.84
N SER A 328 -31.69 -8.84 -10.17
CA SER A 328 -31.54 -10.08 -10.93
C SER A 328 -30.11 -10.64 -10.83
N HIS A 329 -30.00 -11.97 -10.87
CA HIS A 329 -28.72 -12.69 -10.86
C HIS A 329 -27.74 -12.18 -11.92
N HIS A 330 -28.25 -11.77 -13.08
CA HIS A 330 -27.45 -11.18 -14.16
C HIS A 330 -26.74 -9.87 -13.78
N ILE A 331 -27.28 -9.11 -12.82
CA ILE A 331 -26.62 -7.92 -12.27
C ILE A 331 -25.48 -8.33 -11.33
N ARG A 332 -25.69 -9.37 -10.49
CA ARG A 332 -24.64 -9.90 -9.62
C ARG A 332 -23.49 -10.51 -10.43
N GLU A 333 -23.77 -11.29 -11.47
CA GLU A 333 -22.73 -11.84 -12.37
C GLU A 333 -21.84 -10.76 -13.00
N ARG A 334 -22.43 -9.61 -13.36
CA ARG A 334 -21.67 -8.49 -13.91
C ARG A 334 -20.79 -7.82 -12.85
N THR A 335 -21.33 -7.59 -11.66
CA THR A 335 -20.59 -6.96 -10.55
C THR A 335 -19.49 -7.87 -10.03
N ASP A 336 -19.73 -9.19 -9.90
CA ASP A 336 -18.71 -10.18 -9.56
C ASP A 336 -17.51 -10.15 -10.55
N ALA A 337 -17.77 -9.92 -11.84
CA ALA A 337 -16.70 -9.79 -12.83
C ALA A 337 -15.89 -8.48 -12.71
N LEU A 338 -16.55 -7.38 -12.30
CA LEU A 338 -15.88 -6.10 -12.04
C LEU A 338 -15.05 -6.18 -10.75
N ASP A 339 -15.62 -6.81 -9.72
CA ASP A 339 -15.00 -7.02 -8.41
C ASP A 339 -13.76 -7.93 -8.48
N ALA A 340 -13.83 -9.06 -9.20
CA ALA A 340 -12.65 -9.92 -9.41
C ALA A 340 -11.47 -9.17 -10.06
N ALA A 341 -11.76 -8.25 -10.99
CA ALA A 341 -10.75 -7.37 -11.57
C ALA A 341 -10.25 -6.31 -10.56
N GLY A 342 -11.15 -5.82 -9.70
CA GLY A 342 -10.86 -4.96 -8.54
C GLY A 342 -9.89 -5.60 -7.54
N ASN A 343 -10.06 -6.88 -7.22
CA ASN A 343 -9.15 -7.63 -6.37
C ASN A 343 -7.71 -7.65 -6.92
N THR A 344 -7.59 -7.83 -8.24
CA THR A 344 -6.31 -7.74 -8.94
C THR A 344 -5.73 -6.32 -8.87
N THR A 345 -6.52 -5.27 -9.11
CA THR A 345 -6.01 -3.89 -9.08
C THR A 345 -5.66 -3.41 -7.67
N ALA A 346 -6.40 -3.83 -6.65
CA ALA A 346 -6.07 -3.57 -5.25
C ALA A 346 -4.72 -4.20 -4.86
N ALA A 347 -4.45 -5.44 -5.30
CA ALA A 347 -3.14 -6.06 -5.10
C ALA A 347 -2.02 -5.29 -5.83
N ILE A 348 -2.27 -4.84 -7.06
CA ILE A 348 -1.32 -3.99 -7.80
C ILE A 348 -1.05 -2.68 -7.04
N GLY A 349 -2.09 -2.01 -6.54
CA GLY A 349 -1.98 -0.80 -5.73
C GLY A 349 -1.11 -1.00 -4.49
N LYS A 350 -1.32 -2.10 -3.76
CA LYS A 350 -0.48 -2.54 -2.63
C LYS A 350 0.98 -2.76 -3.07
N GLY A 351 1.21 -3.37 -4.23
CA GLY A 351 2.54 -3.53 -4.81
C GLY A 351 3.27 -2.21 -5.10
N PHE A 352 2.58 -1.22 -5.66
CA PHE A 352 3.11 0.14 -5.86
C PHE A 352 3.41 0.84 -4.53
N ALA A 353 2.52 0.71 -3.54
CA ALA A 353 2.72 1.26 -2.21
C ALA A 353 3.98 0.69 -1.55
N ILE A 354 4.15 -0.64 -1.58
CA ILE A 354 5.29 -1.33 -0.98
C ILE A 354 6.60 -1.02 -1.73
N GLY A 355 6.58 -1.03 -3.07
CA GLY A 355 7.76 -0.73 -3.89
C GLY A 355 8.26 0.70 -3.69
N SER A 356 7.34 1.67 -3.69
CA SER A 356 7.68 3.07 -3.45
C SER A 356 8.10 3.33 -2.00
N ALA A 357 7.43 2.71 -1.02
CA ALA A 357 7.83 2.74 0.39
C ALA A 357 9.27 2.25 0.59
N ALA A 358 9.66 1.17 -0.10
CA ALA A 358 11.03 0.66 -0.01
C ALA A 358 12.08 1.66 -0.54
N LEU A 359 11.80 2.28 -1.69
CA LEU A 359 12.68 3.28 -2.29
C LEU A 359 12.76 4.55 -1.43
N VAL A 360 11.62 5.13 -1.03
CA VAL A 360 11.60 6.37 -0.25
C VAL A 360 12.22 6.18 1.14
N SER A 361 11.97 5.04 1.79
CA SER A 361 12.56 4.75 3.11
C SER A 361 14.08 4.64 3.04
N LEU A 362 14.63 4.10 1.95
CA LEU A 362 16.07 4.07 1.73
C LEU A 362 16.64 5.48 1.48
N ALA A 363 15.91 6.33 0.75
CA ALA A 363 16.29 7.74 0.56
C ALA A 363 16.29 8.53 1.87
N LEU A 364 15.21 8.40 2.65
CA LEU A 364 15.06 8.99 3.98
C LEU A 364 16.10 8.45 4.96
N PHE A 365 16.44 7.17 4.88
CA PHE A 365 17.51 6.56 5.68
C PHE A 365 18.87 7.21 5.41
N GLY A 366 19.21 7.47 4.14
CA GLY A 366 20.41 8.24 3.80
C GLY A 366 20.38 9.66 4.35
N ALA A 367 19.26 10.36 4.18
CA ALA A 367 19.09 11.70 4.75
C ALA A 367 19.23 11.70 6.28
N TYR A 368 18.69 10.68 6.95
CA TYR A 368 18.80 10.48 8.39
C TYR A 368 20.26 10.29 8.83
N VAL A 369 21.02 9.43 8.14
CA VAL A 369 22.45 9.20 8.43
C VAL A 369 23.24 10.50 8.37
N SER A 370 22.99 11.32 7.34
CA SER A 370 23.59 12.65 7.21
C SER A 370 23.21 13.57 8.37
N ARG A 371 21.90 13.68 8.65
CA ARG A 371 21.39 14.64 9.63
C ARG A 371 21.74 14.27 11.07
N ALA A 372 21.86 12.97 11.34
CA ALA A 372 22.37 12.42 12.59
C ALA A 372 23.90 12.53 12.73
N SER A 373 24.60 13.09 11.74
CA SER A 373 26.06 13.25 11.72
C SER A 373 26.82 11.93 11.85
N LEU A 374 26.27 10.84 11.29
CA LEU A 374 26.92 9.53 11.25
C LEU A 374 27.94 9.49 10.10
N THR A 375 29.19 9.13 10.42
CA THR A 375 30.25 8.98 9.41
C THR A 375 30.05 7.74 8.53
N SER A 376 29.58 6.65 9.13
CA SER A 376 29.31 5.39 8.44
C SER A 376 28.33 4.54 9.24
N VAL A 377 27.53 3.73 8.56
CA VAL A 377 26.70 2.69 9.19
C VAL A 377 27.37 1.34 8.97
N ASP A 378 28.18 0.90 9.94
CA ASP A 378 28.88 -0.38 9.88
C ASP A 378 28.02 -1.50 10.45
N VAL A 379 27.58 -2.41 9.58
CA VAL A 379 26.75 -3.57 9.93
C VAL A 379 27.43 -4.50 10.93
N LEU A 380 28.77 -4.56 10.96
CA LEU A 380 29.50 -5.41 11.90
C LEU A 380 29.65 -4.79 13.29
N SER A 381 29.25 -3.52 13.47
CA SER A 381 29.24 -2.90 14.79
C SER A 381 28.08 -3.44 15.63
N ALA A 382 28.34 -3.67 16.92
CA ALA A 382 27.33 -4.23 17.83
C ALA A 382 26.05 -3.39 17.88
N LYS A 383 26.17 -2.05 17.94
CA LYS A 383 25.03 -1.12 17.97
C LYS A 383 24.15 -1.25 16.72
N VAL A 384 24.75 -1.26 15.53
CA VAL A 384 24.00 -1.36 14.28
C VAL A 384 23.38 -2.74 14.13
N PHE A 385 24.11 -3.82 14.45
CA PHE A 385 23.61 -5.18 14.25
C PHE A 385 22.44 -5.52 15.17
N ILE A 386 22.47 -5.09 16.45
CA ILE A 386 21.30 -5.28 17.35
C ILE A 386 20.10 -4.48 16.85
N GLY A 387 20.32 -3.28 16.31
CA GLY A 387 19.28 -2.50 15.67
C GLY A 387 18.69 -3.25 14.48
N LEU A 388 19.55 -3.80 13.62
CA LEU A 388 19.16 -4.53 12.41
C LEU A 388 18.25 -5.72 12.70
N ILE A 389 18.64 -6.60 13.63
CA ILE A 389 17.85 -7.79 13.96
C ILE A 389 16.54 -7.44 14.67
N VAL A 390 16.54 -6.43 15.54
CA VAL A 390 15.30 -5.95 16.20
C VAL A 390 14.37 -5.30 15.17
N GLY A 391 14.91 -4.46 14.30
CA GLY A 391 14.16 -3.83 13.21
C GLY A 391 13.51 -4.84 12.28
N ALA A 392 14.23 -5.91 11.92
CA ALA A 392 13.68 -7.00 11.11
C ALA A 392 12.54 -7.77 11.79
N MET A 393 12.47 -7.75 13.13
CA MET A 393 11.40 -8.39 13.90
C MET A 393 10.13 -7.53 13.96
N LEU A 394 10.24 -6.20 13.91
CA LEU A 394 9.09 -5.28 14.06
C LEU A 394 7.92 -5.54 13.10
N PRO A 395 8.13 -5.80 11.79
CA PRO A 395 7.05 -6.17 10.88
C PRO A 395 6.24 -7.38 11.37
N TYR A 396 6.90 -8.38 11.95
CA TYR A 396 6.23 -9.57 12.48
C TYR A 396 5.46 -9.27 13.76
N TRP A 397 6.01 -8.44 14.65
CA TRP A 397 5.30 -8.01 15.86
C TRP A 397 4.06 -7.18 15.49
N PHE A 398 4.20 -6.26 14.55
CA PHE A 398 3.08 -5.49 14.00
C PHE A 398 1.98 -6.41 13.44
N SER A 399 2.35 -7.33 12.54
CA SER A 399 1.41 -8.29 11.96
C SER A 399 0.74 -9.17 13.02
N ALA A 400 1.49 -9.62 14.04
CA ALA A 400 0.93 -10.43 15.12
C ALA A 400 -0.17 -9.68 15.90
N MET A 401 -0.01 -8.37 16.12
CA MET A 401 -1.04 -7.56 16.76
C MET A 401 -2.27 -7.42 15.86
N THR A 402 -2.09 -6.95 14.61
CA THR A 402 -3.21 -6.68 13.71
C THR A 402 -3.99 -7.95 13.35
N MET A 403 -3.30 -9.07 13.07
CA MET A 403 -3.95 -10.36 12.79
C MET A 403 -4.77 -10.85 13.98
N LYS A 404 -4.24 -10.71 15.20
CA LYS A 404 -4.94 -11.10 16.42
C LYS A 404 -6.15 -10.20 16.70
N SER A 405 -6.04 -8.91 16.41
CA SER A 405 -7.13 -7.96 16.59
C SER A 405 -8.31 -8.29 15.67
N VAL A 406 -8.06 -8.55 14.38
CA VAL A 406 -9.11 -9.00 13.45
C VAL A 406 -9.68 -10.34 13.91
N GLY A 407 -8.84 -11.33 14.25
CA GLY A 407 -9.33 -12.65 14.67
C GLY A 407 -10.26 -12.61 15.89
N LYS A 408 -10.00 -11.75 16.87
CA LYS A 408 -10.91 -11.55 18.02
C LYS A 408 -12.22 -10.87 17.62
N ALA A 409 -12.14 -9.85 16.77
CA ALA A 409 -13.29 -9.09 16.32
C ALA A 409 -14.20 -9.95 15.43
N ALA A 410 -13.63 -10.67 14.47
CA ALA A 410 -14.31 -11.63 13.62
C ALA A 410 -14.97 -12.76 14.42
N LEU A 411 -14.31 -13.30 15.46
CA LEU A 411 -14.92 -14.29 16.35
C LEU A 411 -16.18 -13.74 17.03
N SER A 412 -16.12 -12.50 17.52
CA SER A 412 -17.27 -11.82 18.13
C SER A 412 -18.39 -11.57 17.10
N MET A 413 -18.01 -11.24 15.86
CA MET A 413 -18.94 -11.05 14.75
C MET A 413 -19.66 -12.35 14.41
N VAL A 414 -18.93 -13.47 14.29
CA VAL A 414 -19.48 -14.81 14.03
C VAL A 414 -20.48 -15.20 15.13
N GLU A 415 -20.15 -14.98 16.40
CA GLU A 415 -21.05 -15.27 17.52
C GLU A 415 -22.34 -14.45 17.45
N GLU A 416 -22.25 -13.16 17.10
CA GLU A 416 -23.41 -12.28 16.97
C GLU A 416 -24.29 -12.64 15.77
N VAL A 417 -23.69 -12.87 14.59
CA VAL A 417 -24.43 -13.28 13.39
C VAL A 417 -25.15 -14.61 13.65
N ARG A 418 -24.49 -15.58 14.29
CA ARG A 418 -25.12 -16.84 14.73
C ARG A 418 -26.25 -16.60 15.72
N ARG A 419 -26.06 -15.71 16.70
CA ARG A 419 -27.10 -15.37 17.69
C ARG A 419 -28.34 -14.86 16.99
N GLN A 420 -28.22 -13.91 16.07
CA GLN A 420 -29.35 -13.35 15.35
C GLN A 420 -30.07 -14.43 14.52
N PHE A 421 -29.34 -15.22 13.71
CA PHE A 421 -29.95 -16.31 12.93
C PHE A 421 -30.63 -17.39 13.78
N ASN A 422 -30.15 -17.64 15.00
CA ASN A 422 -30.72 -18.66 15.89
C ASN A 422 -31.87 -18.17 16.76
N THR A 423 -31.94 -16.86 17.06
CA THR A 423 -32.83 -16.33 18.10
C THR A 423 -33.89 -15.36 17.59
N ILE A 424 -33.69 -14.72 16.42
CA ILE A 424 -34.69 -13.83 15.81
C ILE A 424 -35.62 -14.69 14.95
N PRO A 425 -36.88 -14.90 15.35
CA PRO A 425 -37.81 -15.72 14.58
C PRO A 425 -38.08 -15.08 13.22
N GLY A 426 -38.16 -15.85 12.14
CA GLY A 426 -38.49 -15.31 10.81
C GLY A 426 -37.32 -14.63 10.08
N LEU A 427 -36.11 -14.56 10.66
CA LEU A 427 -34.97 -13.91 10.01
C LEU A 427 -34.45 -14.72 8.81
N MET A 428 -34.23 -16.03 8.99
CA MET A 428 -33.78 -16.90 7.91
C MET A 428 -34.82 -17.04 6.79
N GLU A 429 -36.10 -16.94 7.15
CA GLU A 429 -37.23 -16.92 6.24
C GLU A 429 -37.41 -15.58 5.51
N GLY A 430 -36.66 -14.54 5.88
CA GLY A 430 -36.75 -13.21 5.27
C GLY A 430 -38.01 -12.41 5.65
N ILE A 431 -38.66 -12.77 6.77
CA ILE A 431 -39.87 -12.11 7.27
C ILE A 431 -39.51 -10.93 8.16
N ASN A 432 -38.51 -11.11 9.02
CA ASN A 432 -38.04 -10.09 9.96
C ASN A 432 -36.65 -9.59 9.56
N ASN A 433 -36.40 -8.31 9.83
CA ASN A 433 -35.12 -7.67 9.52
C ASN A 433 -34.04 -8.02 10.55
N PRO A 434 -32.77 -8.17 10.13
CA PRO A 434 -31.66 -8.28 11.05
C PRO A 434 -31.38 -6.95 11.78
N ASP A 435 -30.66 -7.03 12.89
CA ASP A 435 -30.07 -5.86 13.55
C ASP A 435 -28.64 -5.63 13.06
N TYR A 436 -28.52 -4.79 12.02
CA TYR A 436 -27.23 -4.39 11.46
C TYR A 436 -26.37 -3.57 12.42
N ALA A 437 -27.01 -2.78 13.31
CA ALA A 437 -26.31 -1.82 14.16
C ALA A 437 -25.40 -2.50 15.17
N THR A 438 -25.78 -3.69 15.65
CA THR A 438 -24.95 -4.47 16.56
C THR A 438 -23.65 -4.94 15.89
N CYS A 439 -23.70 -5.41 14.64
CA CYS A 439 -22.49 -5.78 13.90
C CYS A 439 -21.59 -4.57 13.63
N VAL A 440 -22.17 -3.44 13.19
CA VAL A 440 -21.43 -2.16 13.04
C VAL A 440 -20.75 -1.75 14.35
N LYS A 441 -21.42 -1.92 15.49
CA LYS A 441 -20.86 -1.60 16.81
C LYS A 441 -19.67 -2.49 17.16
N ILE A 442 -19.73 -3.80 16.87
CA ILE A 442 -18.64 -4.74 17.16
C ILE A 442 -17.36 -4.33 16.40
N SER A 443 -17.46 -4.10 15.10
CA SER A 443 -16.31 -3.69 14.30
C SER A 443 -15.81 -2.28 14.67
N THR A 444 -16.71 -1.34 15.01
CA THR A 444 -16.36 0.00 15.50
C THR A 444 -15.57 -0.05 16.81
N ASP A 445 -16.10 -0.76 17.82
CA ASP A 445 -15.46 -0.83 19.14
C ASP A 445 -14.09 -1.51 19.04
N ALA A 446 -13.98 -2.57 18.23
CA ALA A 446 -12.73 -3.29 18.03
C ALA A 446 -11.69 -2.42 17.30
N SER A 447 -12.05 -1.80 16.17
CA SER A 447 -11.13 -1.00 15.36
C SER A 447 -10.53 0.17 16.13
N ILE A 448 -11.36 0.96 16.81
CA ILE A 448 -10.90 2.15 17.56
C ILE A 448 -9.99 1.76 18.73
N LYS A 449 -10.29 0.66 19.41
CA LYS A 449 -9.48 0.19 20.54
C LYS A 449 -8.16 -0.43 20.09
N GLU A 450 -8.23 -1.31 19.09
CA GLU A 450 -7.11 -2.19 18.71
C GLU A 450 -6.17 -1.56 17.69
N MET A 451 -6.50 -0.41 17.10
CA MET A 451 -5.56 0.36 16.26
C MET A 451 -4.46 1.07 17.07
N ILE A 452 -4.70 1.30 18.37
CA ILE A 452 -3.78 2.06 19.23
C ILE A 452 -2.44 1.33 19.44
N PRO A 453 -2.39 0.03 19.80
CA PRO A 453 -1.11 -0.63 20.05
C PRO A 453 -0.20 -0.75 18.82
N PRO A 454 -0.68 -1.13 17.61
CA PRO A 454 0.14 -1.09 16.39
C PRO A 454 0.60 0.33 16.05
N GLY A 455 -0.27 1.33 16.21
CA GLY A 455 0.10 2.74 16.01
C GLY A 455 1.20 3.21 16.97
N ALA A 456 1.07 2.86 18.25
CA ALA A 456 2.06 3.14 19.27
C ALA A 456 3.37 2.41 19.01
N LEU A 457 3.35 1.14 18.56
CA LEU A 457 4.57 0.42 18.21
C LEU A 457 5.38 1.19 17.16
N VAL A 458 4.75 1.65 16.09
CA VAL A 458 5.45 2.33 14.98
C VAL A 458 5.97 3.70 15.42
N THR A 459 5.13 4.51 16.07
CA THR A 459 5.49 5.90 16.46
C THR A 459 6.44 5.97 17.65
N VAL A 460 6.29 5.09 18.63
CA VAL A 460 7.13 5.12 19.84
C VAL A 460 8.50 4.49 19.57
N THR A 461 8.63 3.59 18.59
CA THR A 461 9.89 2.87 18.34
C THR A 461 11.06 3.78 17.99
N PRO A 462 10.99 4.69 16.99
CA PRO A 462 12.07 5.63 16.69
C PRO A 462 12.46 6.47 17.91
N LEU A 463 11.47 6.93 18.69
CA LEU A 463 11.70 7.72 19.90
C LEU A 463 12.45 6.92 20.97
N VAL A 464 11.97 5.73 21.30
CA VAL A 464 12.60 4.88 22.33
C VAL A 464 14.00 4.46 21.92
N VAL A 465 14.19 4.01 20.68
CA VAL A 465 15.49 3.54 20.21
C VAL A 465 16.46 4.70 20.05
N GLY A 466 16.03 5.83 19.48
CA GLY A 466 16.85 7.03 19.35
C GLY A 466 17.27 7.60 20.71
N ILE A 467 16.35 7.70 21.68
CA ILE A 467 16.65 8.23 23.02
C ILE A 467 17.54 7.28 23.82
N LEU A 468 17.19 6.00 23.92
CA LEU A 468 17.90 5.06 24.79
C LEU A 468 19.20 4.54 24.16
N PHE A 469 19.16 4.15 22.88
CA PHE A 469 20.24 3.42 22.20
C PHE A 469 20.98 4.26 21.15
N GLY A 470 20.49 5.45 20.81
CA GLY A 470 21.19 6.41 19.96
C GLY A 470 21.07 6.13 18.46
N VAL A 471 21.69 7.02 17.70
CA VAL A 471 21.48 7.13 16.25
C VAL A 471 22.03 5.95 15.44
N GLU A 472 23.09 5.28 15.91
CA GLU A 472 23.69 4.11 15.24
C GLU A 472 22.76 2.89 15.32
N THR A 473 22.16 2.66 16.49
CA THR A 473 21.22 1.56 16.71
C THR A 473 19.94 1.77 15.91
N LEU A 474 19.42 3.00 15.90
CA LEU A 474 18.26 3.37 15.09
C LEU A 474 18.55 3.20 13.59
N ALA A 475 19.78 3.49 13.13
CA ALA A 475 20.17 3.25 11.74
C ALA A 475 20.05 1.77 11.35
N GLY A 476 20.50 0.85 12.21
CA GLY A 476 20.31 -0.58 12.03
C GLY A 476 18.84 -0.97 11.98
N LEU A 477 18.04 -0.44 12.90
CA LEU A 477 16.60 -0.71 12.98
C LEU A 477 15.86 -0.35 11.70
N LEU A 478 16.12 0.84 11.13
CA LEU A 478 15.51 1.28 9.88
C LEU A 478 15.85 0.35 8.72
N ALA A 479 17.12 -0.05 8.59
CA ALA A 479 17.55 -0.98 7.56
C ALA A 479 16.87 -2.36 7.71
N GLY A 480 16.77 -2.86 8.94
CA GLY A 480 16.17 -4.18 9.23
C GLY A 480 14.67 -4.20 8.96
N ALA A 481 13.96 -3.16 9.44
CA ALA A 481 12.52 -3.02 9.22
C ALA A 481 12.19 -2.93 7.72
N LEU A 482 13.01 -2.21 6.95
CA LEU A 482 12.87 -2.10 5.49
C LEU A 482 13.02 -3.45 4.79
N VAL A 483 14.17 -4.12 4.94
CA VAL A 483 14.49 -5.32 4.13
C VAL A 483 13.67 -6.55 4.53
N SER A 484 13.17 -6.58 5.77
CA SER A 484 12.28 -7.65 6.26
C SER A 484 10.81 -7.35 5.97
N GLY A 485 10.36 -6.13 6.28
CA GLY A 485 8.94 -5.76 6.17
C GLY A 485 8.42 -5.81 4.76
N VAL A 486 9.25 -5.45 3.78
CA VAL A 486 8.89 -5.53 2.35
C VAL A 486 8.50 -6.94 1.92
N GLN A 487 9.13 -7.99 2.49
CA GLN A 487 8.88 -9.38 2.11
C GLN A 487 7.50 -9.84 2.59
N ILE A 488 7.22 -9.62 3.87
CA ILE A 488 5.94 -10.00 4.48
C ILE A 488 4.78 -9.15 3.94
N ALA A 489 5.01 -7.88 3.61
CA ALA A 489 3.99 -7.03 3.00
C ALA A 489 3.53 -7.55 1.62
N ILE A 490 4.48 -7.88 0.72
CA ILE A 490 4.16 -8.39 -0.62
C ILE A 490 3.51 -9.76 -0.54
N SER A 491 4.11 -10.68 0.23
CA SER A 491 3.60 -12.03 0.34
C SER A 491 2.21 -12.08 0.96
N ALA A 492 1.94 -11.32 2.03
CA ALA A 492 0.61 -11.26 2.65
C ALA A 492 -0.46 -10.70 1.68
N SER A 493 -0.14 -9.58 1.02
CA SER A 493 -1.07 -8.92 0.08
C SER A 493 -1.43 -9.84 -1.10
N ASN A 494 -0.44 -10.48 -1.70
CA ASN A 494 -0.66 -11.34 -2.87
C ASN A 494 -1.28 -12.69 -2.49
N THR A 495 -0.97 -13.23 -1.30
CA THR A 495 -1.62 -14.45 -0.78
C THR A 495 -3.12 -14.22 -0.66
N GLY A 496 -3.54 -13.17 0.04
CA GLY A 496 -4.97 -12.92 0.25
C GLY A 496 -5.68 -12.58 -1.06
N GLY A 497 -5.07 -11.77 -1.94
CA GLY A 497 -5.66 -11.48 -3.25
C GLY A 497 -5.82 -12.73 -4.13
N ALA A 498 -4.89 -13.69 -4.03
CA ALA A 498 -4.99 -14.96 -4.74
C ALA A 498 -6.10 -15.87 -4.19
N TRP A 499 -6.28 -15.94 -2.87
CA TRP A 499 -7.39 -16.71 -2.29
C TRP A 499 -8.76 -16.13 -2.65
N ASP A 500 -8.89 -14.81 -2.63
CA ASP A 500 -10.11 -14.13 -3.02
C ASP A 500 -10.47 -14.42 -4.48
N ASN A 501 -9.52 -14.23 -5.41
CA ASN A 501 -9.79 -14.53 -6.81
C ASN A 501 -9.91 -16.03 -7.12
N ALA A 502 -9.34 -16.91 -6.30
CA ALA A 502 -9.62 -18.35 -6.37
C ALA A 502 -11.06 -18.67 -5.93
N LYS A 503 -11.58 -17.99 -4.91
CA LYS A 503 -13.00 -18.05 -4.51
C LYS A 503 -13.89 -17.54 -5.64
N LYS A 504 -13.65 -16.32 -6.14
CA LYS A 504 -14.42 -15.72 -7.26
C LYS A 504 -14.38 -16.59 -8.52
N TYR A 505 -13.27 -17.29 -8.78
CA TYR A 505 -13.15 -18.23 -9.90
C TYR A 505 -14.16 -19.39 -9.82
N ILE A 506 -14.30 -20.00 -8.63
CA ILE A 506 -15.26 -21.09 -8.39
C ILE A 506 -16.69 -20.56 -8.42
N GLU A 507 -16.93 -19.39 -7.82
CA GLU A 507 -18.22 -18.72 -7.76
C GLU A 507 -18.75 -18.35 -9.15
N ALA A 508 -17.88 -17.91 -10.06
CA ALA A 508 -18.25 -17.49 -11.41
C ALA A 508 -18.56 -18.66 -12.36
N GLY A 509 -17.90 -19.82 -12.21
CA GLY A 509 -18.17 -21.00 -13.05
C GLY A 509 -18.01 -20.78 -14.56
N ALA A 510 -17.14 -19.84 -14.97
CA ALA A 510 -17.04 -19.39 -16.36
C ALA A 510 -16.35 -20.40 -17.30
N SER A 511 -15.61 -21.36 -16.76
CA SER A 511 -14.92 -22.42 -17.51
C SER A 511 -15.35 -23.81 -17.04
N GLU A 512 -15.03 -24.85 -17.82
CA GLU A 512 -15.30 -26.24 -17.42
C GLU A 512 -14.59 -26.61 -16.12
N HIS A 513 -13.34 -26.16 -15.94
CA HIS A 513 -12.58 -26.35 -14.71
C HIS A 513 -13.25 -25.65 -13.52
N ALA A 514 -13.63 -24.37 -13.64
CA ALA A 514 -14.35 -23.66 -12.59
C ALA A 514 -15.68 -24.36 -12.21
N ARG A 515 -16.46 -24.80 -13.22
CA ARG A 515 -17.71 -25.54 -12.99
C ARG A 515 -17.50 -26.87 -12.28
N SER A 516 -16.36 -27.53 -12.50
CA SER A 516 -16.02 -28.79 -11.82
C SER A 516 -15.76 -28.62 -10.32
N LEU A 517 -15.39 -27.41 -9.88
CA LEU A 517 -15.17 -27.06 -8.47
C LEU A 517 -16.46 -26.52 -7.80
N GLY A 518 -17.35 -25.93 -8.60
CA GLY A 518 -18.67 -25.46 -8.15
C GLY A 518 -19.69 -26.58 -7.95
N PRO A 519 -20.98 -26.23 -7.81
CA PRO A 519 -21.54 -24.87 -7.70
C PRO A 519 -21.24 -24.21 -6.36
N LYS A 520 -21.69 -22.95 -6.17
CA LYS A 520 -21.69 -22.27 -4.85
C LYS A 520 -22.31 -23.20 -3.79
N GLY A 521 -21.64 -23.32 -2.65
CA GLY A 521 -22.00 -24.23 -1.56
C GLY A 521 -21.36 -25.62 -1.60
N SER A 522 -20.63 -25.97 -2.66
CA SER A 522 -19.81 -27.20 -2.72
C SER A 522 -18.72 -27.21 -1.65
N ASP A 523 -18.15 -28.38 -1.35
CA ASP A 523 -17.03 -28.50 -0.41
C ASP A 523 -15.79 -27.71 -0.88
N ALA A 524 -15.52 -27.70 -2.19
CA ALA A 524 -14.42 -26.92 -2.76
C ALA A 524 -14.68 -25.41 -2.68
N HIS A 525 -15.92 -24.97 -2.91
CA HIS A 525 -16.31 -23.57 -2.69
C HIS A 525 -16.12 -23.17 -1.23
N LYS A 526 -16.60 -23.96 -0.28
CA LYS A 526 -16.41 -23.69 1.16
C LYS A 526 -14.92 -23.65 1.53
N ALA A 527 -14.10 -24.55 0.98
CA ALA A 527 -12.65 -24.52 1.18
C ALA A 527 -12.00 -23.23 0.66
N ALA A 528 -12.44 -22.72 -0.49
CA ALA A 528 -11.96 -21.43 -1.02
C ALA A 528 -12.38 -20.25 -0.14
N VAL A 529 -13.61 -20.24 0.39
CA VAL A 529 -14.08 -19.22 1.35
C VAL A 529 -13.24 -19.25 2.64
N ILE A 530 -12.82 -20.42 3.12
CA ILE A 530 -11.88 -20.50 4.26
C ILE A 530 -10.54 -19.85 3.90
N GLY A 531 -9.97 -20.13 2.72
CA GLY A 531 -8.73 -19.48 2.28
C GLY A 531 -8.87 -17.96 2.22
N ASP A 532 -9.95 -17.47 1.62
CA ASP A 532 -10.22 -16.04 1.47
C ASP A 532 -10.33 -15.33 2.84
N THR A 533 -11.11 -15.90 3.75
CA THR A 533 -11.27 -15.35 5.12
C THR A 533 -10.01 -15.43 5.99
N VAL A 534 -9.04 -16.30 5.66
CA VAL A 534 -7.67 -16.23 6.21
C VAL A 534 -6.87 -15.10 5.54
N GLY A 535 -7.10 -14.88 4.25
CA GLY A 535 -6.48 -13.85 3.41
C GLY A 535 -6.90 -12.43 3.75
N ASP A 536 -8.11 -12.22 4.24
CA ASP A 536 -8.68 -10.90 4.58
C ASP A 536 -7.78 -10.05 5.50
N PRO A 537 -7.44 -10.50 6.73
CA PRO A 537 -6.57 -9.71 7.59
C PRO A 537 -5.13 -9.63 7.07
N LEU A 538 -4.71 -10.56 6.19
CA LEU A 538 -3.41 -10.49 5.52
C LEU A 538 -3.38 -9.37 4.48
N LYS A 539 -4.40 -9.29 3.62
CA LYS A 539 -4.42 -8.42 2.45
C LYS A 539 -4.97 -7.02 2.75
N ASP A 540 -5.81 -6.83 3.76
CA ASP A 540 -6.50 -5.53 3.99
C ASP A 540 -6.23 -4.91 5.36
N THR A 541 -5.55 -5.62 6.27
CA THR A 541 -5.14 -5.04 7.56
C THR A 541 -3.62 -5.02 7.73
N SER A 542 -2.99 -6.19 7.79
CA SER A 542 -1.57 -6.31 8.12
C SER A 542 -0.67 -5.95 6.93
N GLY A 543 -0.77 -6.70 5.82
CA GLY A 543 0.02 -6.54 4.60
C GLY A 543 0.16 -5.09 4.11
N PRO A 544 -0.94 -4.37 3.82
CA PRO A 544 -0.86 -3.00 3.36
C PRO A 544 -0.29 -2.07 4.44
N SER A 545 -0.67 -2.19 5.70
CA SER A 545 -0.19 -1.29 6.76
C SER A 545 1.32 -1.41 7.03
N LEU A 546 1.95 -2.52 6.64
CA LEU A 546 3.41 -2.69 6.77
C LEU A 546 4.20 -1.73 5.89
N ASN A 547 3.68 -1.29 4.74
CA ASN A 547 4.38 -0.28 3.94
C ASN A 547 4.44 1.06 4.70
N ILE A 548 3.38 1.39 5.43
CA ILE A 548 3.29 2.57 6.30
C ILE A 548 4.25 2.47 7.47
N LEU A 549 4.34 1.31 8.13
CA LEU A 549 5.31 1.06 9.19
C LEU A 549 6.74 1.42 8.75
N ILE A 550 7.14 0.99 7.55
CA ILE A 550 8.51 1.20 7.05
C ILE A 550 8.77 2.68 6.78
N LYS A 551 7.90 3.33 5.98
CA LYS A 551 8.09 4.72 5.55
C LYS A 551 7.92 5.73 6.70
N LEU A 552 6.96 5.47 7.60
CA LEU A 552 6.71 6.32 8.75
C LEU A 552 7.90 6.34 9.72
N MET A 553 8.46 5.17 10.08
CA MET A 553 9.63 5.14 10.96
C MET A 553 10.83 5.85 10.33
N ALA A 554 10.99 5.78 9.00
CA ALA A 554 12.08 6.44 8.29
C ALA A 554 11.95 7.97 8.34
N VAL A 555 10.77 8.53 8.01
CA VAL A 555 10.56 9.99 8.06
C VAL A 555 10.55 10.53 9.49
N GLU A 556 9.99 9.79 10.44
CA GLU A 556 10.01 10.14 11.87
C GLU A 556 11.44 10.20 12.39
N SER A 557 12.26 9.19 12.07
CA SER A 557 13.68 9.18 12.45
C SER A 557 14.45 10.35 11.86
N LEU A 558 14.18 10.71 10.60
CA LEU A 558 14.79 11.88 9.95
C LEU A 558 14.43 13.18 10.66
N VAL A 559 13.14 13.40 10.94
CA VAL A 559 12.64 14.63 11.60
C VAL A 559 13.25 14.79 13.01
N PHE A 560 13.37 13.70 13.76
CA PHE A 560 13.96 13.72 15.10
C PHE A 560 15.49 13.52 15.11
N ALA A 561 16.15 13.40 13.96
CA ALA A 561 17.58 13.11 13.87
C ALA A 561 18.46 14.10 14.67
N PRO A 562 18.25 15.44 14.58
CA PRO A 562 19.03 16.39 15.37
C PRO A 562 18.84 16.19 16.89
N PHE A 563 17.62 15.89 17.31
CA PHE A 563 17.29 15.63 18.72
C PHE A 563 17.99 14.36 19.22
N PHE A 564 17.94 13.27 18.46
CA PHE A 564 18.60 12.02 18.84
C PHE A 564 20.13 12.16 18.86
N ALA A 565 20.72 12.88 17.91
CA ALA A 565 22.16 13.13 17.90
C ALA A 565 22.62 13.92 19.14
N ALA A 566 21.86 14.95 19.53
CA ALA A 566 22.19 15.78 20.69
C ALA A 566 21.92 15.07 22.04
N HIS A 567 20.74 14.46 22.19
CA HIS A 567 20.22 14.03 23.49
C HIS A 567 20.04 12.51 23.62
N GLY A 568 20.14 11.75 22.54
CA GLY A 568 19.96 10.29 22.53
C GLY A 568 21.18 9.50 22.99
N GLY A 569 21.06 8.17 22.94
CA GLY A 569 22.08 7.23 23.37
C GLY A 569 22.30 7.20 24.89
N LEU A 570 21.26 7.47 25.68
CA LEU A 570 21.36 7.59 27.13
C LEU A 570 22.00 6.37 27.80
N LEU A 571 21.66 5.16 27.38
CA LEU A 571 22.22 3.92 27.95
C LEU A 571 23.74 3.82 27.74
N PHE A 572 24.27 4.43 26.69
CA PHE A 572 25.70 4.46 26.38
C PHE A 572 26.42 5.70 26.93
N LYS A 573 25.69 6.66 27.50
CA LYS A 573 26.23 7.88 28.13
C LYS A 573 26.27 7.78 29.66
N ILE A 574 25.48 6.88 30.25
CA ILE A 574 25.33 6.69 31.70
C ILE A 574 26.37 5.69 32.27
N GLY A 575 27.04 4.92 31.41
CA GLY A 575 28.22 4.11 31.76
C GLY A 575 29.49 4.79 31.31
#